data_AF-A0AAW2VWM6-F1
#
_entry.id   AF-A0AAW2VWM6-F1
#
_cell.length_a   1.000
_cell.length_b   1.000
_cell.length_c   1.000
_cell.angle_alpha   90.00
_cell.angle_beta   90.00
_cell.angle_gamma   90.00
#
_symmetry.space_group_name_H-M   'P 1'
#
loop_
_entity.id
_entity.type
_entity.pdbx_description
1 polymer ?
#
loop_
_entity_poly.entity_id
_entity_poly.type
_entity_poly.pdbx_seq_one_letter_code
_entity_poly.pdbx_strand_id
1 'polypeptide(L)'
;MIEEVSIWGWPLQAGGLLKAEFSSRSFSIISGRVAEWSNVEAKYFIRKASNSSWEQGKWTASVVQLDPNTWILEYRRSFLMDNPKPVSAAGEFLKFRLTREIKKMMQEFWLLTVFGSQDFFYTERSIPIPT
;
A
#
# COMPACT_ATOMS: atom_id res chain seq x y z
N MET A 1 14.98 16.55 5.09
CA MET A 1 13.61 16.33 4.62
C MET A 1 13.73 16.60 3.15
N ILE A 2 13.38 15.66 2.28
CA ILE A 2 13.67 15.81 0.86
C ILE A 2 12.39 16.28 0.16
N GLU A 3 12.47 17.50 -0.35
CA GLU A 3 11.45 18.12 -1.20
C GLU A 3 11.92 18.07 -2.65
N GLU A 4 11.01 17.77 -3.55
CA GLU A 4 11.28 17.69 -4.97
C GLU A 4 10.19 18.42 -5.73
N VAL A 5 10.60 19.15 -6.76
CA VAL A 5 9.73 19.85 -7.69
C VAL A 5 10.10 19.41 -9.09
N SER A 6 9.11 18.99 -9.87
CA SER A 6 9.28 18.62 -11.27
C SER A 6 8.22 19.30 -12.13
N ILE A 7 8.60 19.62 -13.36
CA ILE A 7 7.67 20.10 -14.39
C ILE A 7 7.64 19.06 -15.49
N TRP A 8 6.46 18.58 -15.81
CA TRP A 8 6.25 17.59 -16.86
C TRP A 8 4.92 17.83 -17.56
N GLY A 9 4.74 17.22 -18.72
CA GLY A 9 3.56 17.44 -19.55
C GLY A 9 3.59 16.60 -20.80
N TRP A 10 2.54 16.72 -21.60
CA TRP A 10 2.45 16.04 -22.88
C TRP A 10 1.92 16.99 -23.96
N PRO A 11 2.55 17.05 -25.15
CA PRO A 11 2.11 17.95 -26.22
C PRO A 11 0.82 17.45 -26.88
N LEU A 12 0.60 16.15 -26.91
CA LEU A 12 -0.60 15.50 -27.45
C LEU A 12 -1.53 15.05 -26.32
N GLN A 13 -2.77 14.72 -26.66
CA GLN A 13 -3.70 14.12 -25.71
C GLN A 13 -3.15 12.77 -25.21
N ALA A 14 -3.12 12.57 -23.90
CA ALA A 14 -2.59 11.35 -23.30
C ALA A 14 -3.39 10.96 -22.05
N GLY A 15 -3.45 9.65 -21.79
CA GLY A 15 -3.99 9.10 -20.55
C GLY A 15 -2.86 8.54 -19.69
N GLY A 16 -3.04 8.56 -18.37
CA GLY A 16 -2.03 8.06 -17.43
C GLY A 16 -2.59 7.79 -16.05
N LEU A 17 -1.71 7.34 -15.15
CA LEU A 17 -2.05 7.02 -13.78
C LEU A 17 -1.08 7.76 -12.85
N LEU A 18 -1.60 8.69 -12.05
CA LEU A 18 -0.86 9.37 -10.99
C LEU A 18 -0.94 8.52 -9.73
N LYS A 19 0.20 8.05 -9.23
CA LYS A 19 0.28 7.25 -8.00
C LYS A 19 1.02 8.03 -6.93
N ALA A 20 0.33 8.35 -5.85
CA ALA A 20 0.96 8.78 -4.62
C ALA A 20 1.26 7.53 -3.79
N GLU A 21 2.51 7.09 -3.81
CA GLU A 21 3.01 5.96 -3.03
C GLU A 21 3.15 6.37 -1.55
N PHE A 22 4.37 6.37 -1.01
CA PHE A 22 4.65 6.70 0.39
C PHE A 22 4.69 8.22 0.67
N SER A 23 4.66 9.05 -0.38
CA SER A 23 4.79 10.50 -0.30
C SER A 23 3.50 11.19 -0.77
N SER A 24 3.11 12.24 -0.05
CA SER A 24 2.06 13.15 -0.55
C SER A 24 2.61 13.92 -1.74
N ARG A 25 1.74 14.19 -2.71
CA ARG A 25 2.06 14.95 -3.92
C ARG A 25 1.06 16.08 -4.10
N SER A 26 1.53 17.20 -4.61
CA SER A 26 0.68 18.34 -4.97
C SER A 26 0.92 18.66 -6.43
N PHE A 27 -0.15 18.83 -7.18
CA PHE A 27 -0.11 19.10 -8.62
C PHE A 27 -0.72 20.46 -8.90
N SER A 28 -0.11 21.22 -9.80
CA SER A 28 -0.62 22.51 -10.28
C SER A 28 -0.55 22.54 -11.81
N ILE A 29 -1.65 22.92 -12.45
CA ILE A 29 -1.69 23.03 -13.92
C ILE A 29 -1.08 24.37 -14.33
N ILE A 30 -0.02 24.33 -15.13
CA ILE A 30 0.62 25.50 -15.73
C ILE A 30 -0.13 25.88 -17.02
N SER A 31 -0.46 24.89 -17.84
CA SER A 31 -1.17 25.05 -19.12
C SER A 31 -2.03 23.83 -19.41
N GLY A 32 -3.09 24.03 -20.20
CA GLY A 32 -3.97 22.96 -20.67
C GLY A 32 -5.08 22.59 -19.68
N ARG A 33 -5.50 21.32 -19.77
CA ARG A 33 -6.64 20.78 -19.03
C ARG A 33 -6.38 19.33 -18.64
N VAL A 34 -6.78 19.00 -17.41
CA VAL A 34 -6.68 17.64 -16.86
C VAL A 34 -8.06 17.16 -16.47
N ALA A 35 -8.41 15.97 -16.93
CA ALA A 35 -9.55 15.20 -16.47
C ALA A 35 -9.03 14.15 -15.49
N GLU A 36 -9.52 14.12 -14.26
CA GLU A 36 -9.05 13.24 -13.19
C GLU A 36 -10.21 12.36 -12.67
N TRP A 37 -9.93 11.07 -12.49
CA TRP A 37 -10.77 10.14 -11.74
C TRP A 37 -9.98 9.62 -10.54
N SER A 38 -10.39 10.06 -9.34
CA SER A 38 -9.76 9.65 -8.08
C SER A 38 -10.35 8.34 -7.56
N ASN A 39 -9.48 7.44 -7.07
CA ASN A 39 -9.91 6.19 -6.45
C ASN A 39 -10.59 6.38 -5.07
N VAL A 40 -10.31 7.49 -4.38
CA VAL A 40 -10.83 7.75 -3.03
C VAL A 40 -12.27 8.22 -3.07
N GLU A 41 -12.56 9.18 -3.95
CA GLU A 41 -13.88 9.80 -4.02
C GLU A 41 -14.77 9.17 -5.10
N ALA A 42 -14.22 8.31 -5.97
CA ALA A 42 -14.90 7.78 -7.15
C ALA A 42 -15.58 8.88 -8.02
N LYS A 43 -15.01 10.09 -7.98
CA LYS A 43 -15.51 11.28 -8.66
C LYS A 43 -14.62 11.66 -9.82
N TYR A 44 -15.27 12.26 -10.81
CA TYR A 44 -14.63 12.86 -11.97
C TYR A 44 -14.45 14.36 -11.76
N PHE A 45 -13.22 14.84 -11.95
CA PHE A 45 -12.87 16.25 -11.84
C PHE A 45 -12.28 16.76 -13.14
N ILE A 46 -12.68 17.95 -13.57
CA ILE A 46 -12.04 18.66 -14.67
C ILE A 46 -11.32 19.88 -14.10
N ARG A 47 -10.02 19.95 -14.36
CA ARG A 47 -9.11 20.99 -13.86
C ARG A 47 -8.50 21.73 -15.06
N LYS A 48 -8.36 23.05 -14.97
CA LYS A 48 -7.83 23.92 -16.04
C LYS A 48 -6.76 24.84 -15.46
N ALA A 49 -5.84 25.27 -16.32
CA ALA A 49 -4.67 26.11 -15.98
C ALA A 49 -4.93 27.40 -15.17
N SER A 50 -6.19 27.86 -15.03
CA SER A 50 -6.55 29.01 -14.20
C SER A 50 -6.47 28.69 -12.69
N ASN A 51 -5.27 28.48 -12.17
CA ASN A 51 -4.94 28.26 -10.76
C ASN A 51 -5.56 27.00 -10.11
N SER A 52 -5.86 25.95 -10.89
CA SER A 52 -6.24 24.67 -10.28
C SER A 52 -4.99 23.95 -9.76
N SER A 53 -4.86 23.91 -8.44
CA SER A 53 -3.96 23.01 -7.75
C SER A 53 -4.77 21.98 -6.96
N TRP A 54 -4.19 20.81 -6.74
CA TRP A 54 -4.79 19.78 -5.91
C TRP A 54 -3.73 18.90 -5.27
N GLU A 55 -4.14 18.24 -4.18
CA GLU A 55 -3.28 17.34 -3.44
C GLU A 55 -3.73 15.91 -3.63
N GLN A 56 -2.75 15.02 -3.77
CA GLN A 56 -2.93 13.59 -3.81
C GLN A 56 -2.26 12.98 -2.57
N GLY A 57 -3.09 12.42 -1.69
CA GLY A 57 -2.66 11.84 -0.43
C GLY A 57 -1.84 10.56 -0.60
N LYS A 58 -1.07 10.17 0.43
CA LYS A 58 -0.29 8.92 0.42
C LYS A 58 -1.20 7.70 0.15
N TRP A 59 -0.66 6.71 -0.56
CA TRP A 59 -1.34 5.47 -0.94
C TRP A 59 -2.59 5.65 -1.80
N THR A 60 -2.67 6.75 -2.55
CA THR A 60 -3.79 7.02 -3.44
C THR A 60 -3.35 6.98 -4.90
N ALA A 61 -4.31 6.74 -5.80
CA ALA A 61 -4.05 6.71 -7.22
C ALA A 61 -5.20 7.36 -7.98
N SER A 62 -4.88 8.16 -8.99
CA SER A 62 -5.84 8.85 -9.83
C SER A 62 -5.55 8.56 -11.29
N VAL A 63 -6.55 8.10 -12.02
CA VAL A 63 -6.46 8.03 -13.49
C VAL A 63 -6.63 9.43 -14.03
N VAL A 64 -5.76 9.85 -14.94
CA VAL A 64 -5.81 11.17 -15.54
C VAL A 64 -5.81 11.11 -17.05
N GLN A 65 -6.49 12.07 -17.65
CA GLN A 65 -6.40 12.38 -19.07
C GLN A 65 -5.93 13.82 -19.22
N LEU A 66 -4.82 13.98 -19.94
CA LEU A 66 -4.22 15.26 -20.29
C LEU A 66 -4.75 15.65 -21.67
N ASP A 67 -5.31 16.85 -21.77
CA ASP A 67 -5.61 17.45 -23.07
C ASP A 67 -4.29 17.88 -23.76
N PRO A 68 -4.29 18.17 -25.08
CA PRO A 68 -3.10 18.65 -25.77
C PRO A 68 -2.46 19.88 -25.11
N ASN A 69 -1.13 19.98 -25.17
CA ASN A 69 -0.34 21.07 -24.58
C ASN A 69 -0.59 21.28 -23.07
N THR A 70 -0.78 20.16 -22.34
CA THR A 70 -0.94 20.20 -20.89
C THR A 70 0.40 20.07 -20.19
N TRP A 71 0.69 21.03 -19.32
CA TRP A 71 1.91 21.09 -18.51
C TRP A 71 1.54 21.23 -17.04
N ILE A 72 2.18 20.41 -16.20
CA ILE A 72 1.89 20.26 -14.79
C ILE A 72 3.18 20.46 -13.99
N LEU A 73 3.06 21.18 -12.89
CA LEU A 73 4.04 21.26 -11.81
C LEU A 73 3.68 20.21 -10.77
N GLU A 74 4.56 19.27 -10.49
CA GLU A 74 4.43 18.30 -9.41
C GLU A 74 5.41 18.66 -8.29
N TYR A 75 4.87 18.90 -7.11
CA TYR A 75 5.63 18.99 -5.87
C TYR A 75 5.45 17.70 -5.06
N ARG A 76 6.56 17.12 -4.62
CA ARG A 76 6.57 15.90 -3.81
C ARG A 76 7.33 16.14 -2.53
N ARG A 77 6.66 15.92 -1.40
CA ARG A 77 7.28 15.93 -0.07
C ARG A 77 7.49 14.50 0.38
N SER A 78 8.73 14.04 0.31
CA SER A 78 9.05 12.67 0.74
C SER A 78 9.14 12.60 2.27
N PHE A 79 8.58 11.53 2.85
CA PHE A 79 8.70 11.22 4.27
C PHE A 79 9.99 10.45 4.54
N LEU A 80 11.09 10.83 3.89
CA LEU A 80 12.39 10.31 4.29
C LEU A 80 12.68 10.93 5.66
N MET A 81 12.60 10.09 6.69
CA MET A 81 12.88 10.48 8.05
C MET A 81 14.34 10.91 8.13
N ASP A 82 14.57 12.19 8.41
CA ASP A 82 15.92 12.75 8.62
C ASP A 82 16.66 12.14 9.83
N ASN A 83 16.07 11.15 10.50
CA ASN A 83 16.72 10.39 11.56
C ASN A 83 16.22 8.93 11.54
N PRO A 84 16.99 7.97 10.97
CA PRO A 84 16.60 6.56 10.93
C PRO A 84 16.63 5.87 12.31
N LYS A 85 17.30 6.46 13.31
CA LYS A 85 17.52 5.84 14.63
C LYS A 85 16.23 5.39 15.35
N PRO A 86 15.20 6.24 15.56
CA PRO A 86 14.00 5.83 16.28
C PRO A 86 13.12 4.81 15.52
N VAL A 87 13.09 4.87 14.19
CA VAL A 87 12.29 3.93 13.39
C VAL A 87 12.96 2.59 13.18
N SER A 88 14.29 2.53 13.21
CA SER A 88 15.02 1.26 13.30
C SER A 88 14.65 0.49 14.56
N ALA A 89 14.68 1.16 15.73
CA ALA A 89 14.38 0.50 17.01
C ALA A 89 12.91 0.04 17.10
N ALA A 90 11.96 0.86 16.65
CA ALA A 90 10.55 0.47 16.61
C ALA A 90 10.29 -0.69 15.62
N GLY A 91 10.99 -0.70 14.48
CA GLY A 91 10.93 -1.78 13.49
C GLY A 91 11.49 -3.10 14.02
N GLU A 92 12.64 -3.06 14.72
CA GLU A 92 13.22 -4.23 15.38
C GLU A 92 12.30 -4.78 16.48
N PHE A 93 11.70 -3.89 17.28
CA PHE A 93 10.73 -4.28 18.29
C PHE A 93 9.47 -4.94 17.67
N LEU A 94 8.95 -4.37 16.59
CA LEU A 94 7.81 -4.94 15.87
C LEU A 94 8.15 -6.31 15.28
N LYS A 95 9.31 -6.45 14.63
CA LYS A 95 9.81 -7.73 14.10
C LYS A 95 9.93 -8.78 15.19
N PHE A 96 10.52 -8.42 16.32
CA PHE A 96 10.64 -9.32 17.48
C PHE A 96 9.26 -9.76 17.98
N ARG A 97 8.31 -8.82 18.12
CA ARG A 97 6.95 -9.11 18.57
C ARG A 97 6.21 -10.04 17.61
N LEU A 98 6.26 -9.77 16.30
CA LEU A 98 5.65 -10.61 15.28
C LEU A 98 6.25 -12.02 15.27
N THR A 99 7.58 -12.12 15.31
CA THR A 99 8.29 -13.41 15.34
C THR A 99 7.88 -14.23 16.57
N ARG A 100 7.74 -13.57 17.74
CA ARG A 100 7.32 -14.23 18.98
C ARG A 100 5.90 -14.77 18.89
N GLU A 101 4.94 -13.95 18.43
CA GLU A 101 3.56 -14.41 18.34
C GLU A 101 3.38 -15.48 17.25
N ILE A 102 4.06 -15.37 16.10
CA ILE A 102 4.08 -16.43 15.07
C ILE A 102 4.65 -17.73 15.63
N LYS A 103 5.73 -17.66 16.41
CA LYS A 103 6.33 -18.85 17.03
C LYS A 103 5.37 -19.52 18.02
N LYS A 104 4.63 -18.75 18.81
CA LYS A 104 3.59 -19.30 19.71
C LYS A 104 2.47 -19.96 18.93
N MET A 105 1.96 -19.28 17.89
CA MET A 105 0.92 -19.86 17.02
C MET A 105 1.38 -21.16 16.36
N MET A 106 2.64 -21.23 15.91
CA MET A 106 3.19 -22.48 15.38
C MET A 106 3.25 -23.56 16.46
N GLN A 107 3.71 -23.25 17.68
CA GLN A 107 3.73 -24.23 18.78
C GLN A 107 2.33 -24.75 19.13
N GLU A 108 1.33 -23.87 19.19
CA GLU A 108 -0.08 -24.27 19.40
C GLU A 108 -0.60 -25.14 18.25
N PHE A 109 -0.29 -24.78 17.00
CA PHE A 109 -0.65 -25.59 15.83
C PHE A 109 0.01 -26.99 15.85
N TRP A 110 1.28 -27.08 16.23
CA TRP A 110 1.98 -28.35 16.41
C TRP A 110 1.38 -29.19 17.54
N LEU A 111 0.96 -28.58 18.65
CA LEU A 111 0.25 -29.30 19.72
C LEU A 111 -1.10 -29.84 19.23
N LEU A 112 -1.91 -29.04 18.55
CA LEU A 112 -3.21 -29.46 18.02
C LEU A 112 -3.10 -30.61 17.01
N THR A 113 -2.05 -30.65 16.19
CA THR A 113 -1.81 -31.72 15.22
C THR A 113 -1.30 -33.02 15.87
N VAL A 114 -0.48 -32.93 16.92
CA VAL A 114 -0.04 -34.11 17.70
C VAL A 114 -1.20 -34.72 18.48
N PHE A 115 -2.08 -33.91 19.10
CA PHE A 115 -3.25 -34.42 19.81
C PHE A 115 -4.37 -34.93 18.89
N GLY A 116 -4.56 -34.34 17.70
CA GLY A 116 -5.56 -34.81 16.73
C GLY A 116 -5.20 -36.11 15.99
N SER A 117 -3.95 -36.56 16.08
CA SER A 117 -3.48 -37.80 15.45
C SER A 117 -3.45 -39.02 16.39
N GLN A 118 -3.69 -38.82 17.68
CA GLN A 118 -3.65 -39.90 18.68
C GLN A 118 -5.00 -40.60 18.91
N ASP A 119 -6.11 -40.04 18.40
CA ASP A 119 -7.46 -40.60 18.55
C ASP A 119 -7.87 -41.60 17.44
N PHE A 120 -7.00 -41.95 16.49
CA PHE A 120 -7.33 -42.84 15.36
C PHE A 120 -6.70 -44.25 15.41
N PHE A 121 -6.14 -44.69 16.55
CA PHE A 121 -5.46 -46.00 16.66
C PHE A 121 -5.83 -46.85 17.87
N TYR A 122 -7.04 -46.69 18.44
CA TYR A 122 -7.55 -47.61 19.46
C TYR A 122 -9.01 -47.99 19.22
N THR A 123 -9.26 -48.67 18.10
CA THR A 123 -10.40 -49.58 18.02
C THR A 123 -10.01 -50.74 17.12
N GLU A 124 -10.39 -51.95 17.54
CA GLU A 124 -10.31 -53.20 16.79
C GLU A 124 -9.07 -54.08 17.03
N ARG A 125 -9.01 -54.68 18.23
CA ARG A 125 -8.75 -56.13 18.34
C ARG A 125 -9.69 -56.76 19.34
N SER A 126 -10.71 -57.41 18.82
CA SER A 126 -11.54 -58.39 19.53
C SER A 126 -10.67 -59.58 19.96
N ILE A 127 -10.75 -59.92 21.25
CA ILE A 127 -10.16 -61.12 21.84
C ILE A 127 -11.19 -62.25 21.73
N PRO A 128 -10.90 -63.39 21.07
CA PRO A 128 -11.78 -64.55 21.15
C PRO A 128 -11.47 -65.36 22.42
N ILE A 129 -12.53 -65.70 23.15
CA ILE A 129 -12.50 -66.61 24.32
C ILE A 129 -12.58 -68.05 23.79
N PRO A 130 -11.66 -68.96 24.14
CA PRO A 130 -11.83 -70.37 23.85
C PRO A 130 -12.71 -71.04 24.90
N THR A 131 -13.54 -71.97 24.41
CA THR A 131 -14.56 -72.77 25.10
C THR A 131 -13.99 -73.76 26.11
#